data_AF-A0A938M350-F1
#
_entry.id   AF-A0A938M350-F1
#
_cell.length_a   1.000
_cell.length_b   1.000
_cell.length_c   1.000
_cell.angle_alpha   90.00
_cell.angle_beta   90.00
_cell.angle_gamma   90.00
#
_symmetry.space_group_name_H-M   'P 1'
#
loop_
_entity.id
_entity.type
_entity.pdbx_description
1 polymer ?
#
loop_
_entity_poly.entity_id
_entity_poly.type
_entity_poly.pdbx_seq_one_letter_code
_entity_poly.pdbx_strand_id
1 'polypeptide(L)'
;MTQMEKVKLNCAKCGFTIEEYTSEELATIPRKAKRYKYLLNKSSICPSCLGSGRLKEVRTAAEAPAAPAQKVAAASSVTAPTEVAKKASSQTPLMDELCKGPWPSHTAELKKTKYSVQMYEEALRNRTTQWGYGGYVSLPGVAAGVLVRSSARPEITKGSNFVRIMDPCGNFFKASSMRKLCEIADKYAYGLLHLLSTGGDLEMLGIPTENLKPAVAEINQLGFDVGSTGDDYRTSEECIGPAKCDLTLFDTLGFREAWYRRFLDDVQYPRFPHKIKSKFSGCPNDCTRGGQKADLFVCGVFRDLPKIDDAK
;
A
#
# COMPACT_ATOMS: atom_id res chain seq x y z
N MET A 1 -9.94 -10.95 38.94
CA MET A 1 -9.93 -10.86 37.46
C MET A 1 -10.33 -9.43 37.11
N THR A 2 -9.35 -8.59 36.77
CA THR A 2 -9.57 -7.18 36.42
C THR A 2 -10.32 -7.13 35.09
N GLN A 3 -11.54 -6.57 35.06
CA GLN A 3 -12.31 -6.43 33.83
C GLN A 3 -11.50 -5.60 32.82
N MET A 4 -11.26 -6.16 31.63
CA MET A 4 -10.49 -5.48 30.58
C MET A 4 -11.36 -4.40 29.94
N GLU A 5 -11.09 -3.13 30.20
CA GLU A 5 -11.79 -2.02 29.55
C GLU A 5 -11.36 -1.90 28.07
N LYS A 6 -12.34 -1.71 27.18
CA LYS A 6 -12.10 -1.46 25.74
C LYS A 6 -12.15 0.04 25.47
N VAL A 7 -11.16 0.53 24.74
CA VAL A 7 -11.04 1.93 24.30
C VAL A 7 -11.20 2.00 22.79
N LYS A 8 -12.24 2.67 22.31
CA LYS A 8 -12.54 2.86 20.88
C LYS A 8 -12.34 4.32 20.48
N LEU A 9 -11.67 4.55 19.36
CA LEU A 9 -11.54 5.86 18.72
C LEU A 9 -12.49 5.89 17.52
N ASN A 10 -13.59 6.63 17.63
CA ASN A 10 -14.64 6.68 16.63
C ASN A 10 -14.61 7.97 15.82
N CYS A 11 -15.04 7.91 14.56
CA CYS A 11 -15.31 9.09 13.75
C CYS A 11 -16.46 9.89 14.39
N ALA A 12 -16.23 11.17 14.67
CA ALA A 12 -17.24 12.06 15.25
C ALA A 12 -18.48 12.25 14.37
N LYS A 13 -18.36 12.06 13.04
CA LYS A 13 -19.44 12.28 12.07
C LYS A 13 -20.34 11.07 11.83
N CYS A 14 -19.78 9.87 11.72
CA CYS A 14 -20.53 8.66 11.34
C CYS A 14 -20.43 7.52 12.37
N GLY A 15 -19.72 7.72 13.48
CA GLY A 15 -19.56 6.70 14.52
C GLY A 15 -18.63 5.53 14.16
N PHE A 16 -18.10 5.47 12.95
CA PHE A 16 -17.19 4.41 12.51
C PHE A 16 -15.96 4.29 13.43
N THR A 17 -15.69 3.10 13.95
CA THR A 17 -14.52 2.84 14.80
C THR A 17 -13.25 2.81 13.97
N ILE A 18 -12.45 3.86 14.13
CA ILE A 18 -11.14 3.98 13.48
C ILE A 18 -10.10 3.14 14.20
N GLU A 19 -10.10 3.04 15.54
CA GLU A 19 -9.24 2.08 16.25
C GLU A 19 -9.91 1.55 17.51
N GLU A 20 -9.55 0.32 17.87
CA GLU A 20 -9.98 -0.34 19.11
C GLU A 20 -8.74 -0.87 19.81
N TYR A 21 -8.67 -0.63 21.12
CA TYR A 21 -7.61 -1.05 22.02
C TYR A 21 -8.21 -1.64 23.28
N THR A 22 -7.44 -2.44 24.02
CA THR A 22 -7.73 -2.72 25.44
C THR A 22 -6.89 -1.82 26.34
N SER A 23 -7.37 -1.53 27.55
CA SER A 23 -6.61 -0.75 28.53
C SER A 23 -5.28 -1.43 28.91
N GLU A 24 -5.22 -2.76 28.87
CA GLU A 24 -3.97 -3.52 29.05
C GLU A 24 -3.00 -3.32 27.88
N GLU A 25 -3.48 -3.34 26.63
CA GLU A 25 -2.65 -3.10 25.45
C GLU A 25 -2.04 -1.68 25.44
N LEU A 26 -2.80 -0.68 25.90
CA LEU A 26 -2.30 0.68 26.04
C LEU A 26 -1.29 0.83 27.19
N ALA A 27 -1.34 -0.03 28.21
CA ALA A 27 -0.39 -0.03 29.31
C ALA A 27 0.89 -0.82 29.01
N THR A 28 0.77 -1.94 28.30
CA THR A 28 1.85 -2.93 28.12
C THR A 28 2.59 -2.82 26.80
N ILE A 29 1.97 -2.24 25.75
CA ILE A 29 2.56 -2.14 24.41
C ILE A 29 2.86 -0.66 24.09
N PRO A 30 4.12 -0.19 24.27
CA PRO A 30 4.49 1.22 24.07
C PRO A 30 4.09 1.77 22.69
N ARG A 31 4.15 0.91 21.65
CA ARG A 31 3.76 1.26 20.27
C ARG A 31 2.27 1.59 20.14
N LYS A 32 1.39 0.81 20.77
CA LYS A 32 -0.07 1.07 20.79
C LYS A 32 -0.39 2.34 21.59
N ALA A 33 0.26 2.52 22.73
CA ALA A 33 0.11 3.73 23.56
C ALA A 33 0.49 5.02 22.80
N LYS A 34 1.60 5.00 22.06
CA LYS A 34 2.07 6.14 21.26
C LYS A 34 1.12 6.47 20.11
N ARG A 35 0.60 5.45 19.41
CA ARG A 35 -0.36 5.62 18.32
C ARG A 35 -1.70 6.17 18.81
N TYR A 36 -2.22 5.64 19.92
CA TYR A 36 -3.41 6.15 20.59
C TYR A 36 -3.27 7.65 20.92
N LYS A 37 -2.16 8.07 21.55
CA LYS A 37 -1.89 9.48 21.84
C LYS A 37 -1.80 10.36 20.58
N TYR A 38 -1.21 9.83 19.50
CA TYR A 38 -1.12 10.55 18.23
C TYR A 38 -2.50 10.80 17.62
N LEU A 39 -3.35 9.77 17.56
CA LEU A 39 -4.68 9.86 16.95
C LEU A 39 -5.65 10.75 17.73
N LEU A 40 -5.49 10.88 19.05
CA LEU A 40 -6.27 11.83 19.84
C LEU A 40 -5.96 13.30 19.51
N ASN A 41 -4.71 13.58 19.16
CA ASN A 41 -4.23 14.95 18.94
C ASN A 41 -4.30 15.41 17.48
N LYS A 42 -4.44 14.48 16.53
CA LYS A 42 -4.46 14.78 15.09
C LYS A 42 -5.87 14.70 14.51
N SER A 43 -6.20 15.63 13.60
CA SER A 43 -7.37 15.48 12.73
C SER A 43 -7.16 14.29 11.81
N SER A 44 -8.11 13.35 11.82
CA SER A 44 -8.05 12.11 11.05
C SER A 44 -9.17 12.09 10.02
N ILE A 45 -8.90 11.54 8.84
CA ILE A 45 -9.91 11.31 7.81
C ILE A 45 -10.58 9.96 8.11
N CYS A 46 -11.90 9.96 8.21
CA CYS A 46 -12.66 8.73 8.39
C CYS A 46 -12.68 7.90 7.10
N PRO A 47 -12.27 6.61 7.11
CA PRO A 47 -12.28 5.79 5.91
C PRO A 47 -13.70 5.42 5.43
N SER A 48 -14.72 5.53 6.30
CA SER A 48 -16.11 5.24 5.95
C SER A 48 -16.82 6.44 5.30
N CYS A 49 -16.77 7.62 5.92
CA CYS A 49 -17.52 8.79 5.44
C CYS A 49 -16.65 9.89 4.81
N LEU A 50 -15.32 9.69 4.75
CA LEU A 50 -14.32 10.64 4.23
C LEU A 50 -14.31 12.01 4.92
N GLY A 51 -15.07 12.18 6.01
CA GLY A 51 -15.04 13.39 6.82
C GLY A 51 -13.73 13.51 7.61
N SER A 52 -13.16 14.71 7.65
CA SER A 52 -12.01 15.03 8.50
C SER A 52 -12.49 15.58 9.84
N GLY A 53 -11.79 15.21 10.92
CA GLY A 53 -12.08 15.74 12.26
C GLY A 53 -11.32 15.02 13.35
N ARG A 54 -11.47 15.49 14.59
CA ARG A 54 -10.95 14.79 15.76
C ARG A 54 -11.78 13.55 16.07
N LEU A 55 -11.11 12.50 16.54
CA LEU A 55 -11.77 11.25 16.91
C LEU A 55 -12.40 11.36 18.29
N LYS A 56 -13.55 10.73 18.46
CA LYS A 56 -14.27 10.63 19.73
C LYS A 56 -13.86 9.35 20.42
N GLU A 57 -13.27 9.47 21.60
CA GLU A 57 -12.97 8.32 22.45
C GLU A 57 -14.26 7.80 23.11
N VAL A 58 -14.45 6.49 23.08
CA VAL A 58 -15.54 5.78 23.76
C VAL A 58 -14.92 4.63 24.53
N ARG A 59 -15.12 4.62 25.86
CA ARG A 59 -14.68 3.53 26.73
C ARG A 59 -15.87 2.68 27.16
N THR A 60 -15.73 1.37 27.09
CA THR A 60 -16.76 0.42 27.49
C THR A 60 -16.12 -0.70 28.32
N ALA A 61 -16.76 -1.08 29.43
CA ALA A 61 -16.39 -2.27 30.18
C ALA A 61 -16.57 -3.52 29.30
N ALA A 62 -15.61 -4.45 29.29
CA ALA A 62 -15.80 -5.71 28.57
C ALA A 62 -16.90 -6.54 29.25
N GLU A 63 -17.97 -6.82 28.51
CA GLU A 63 -18.83 -7.97 28.81
C GLU A 63 -18.03 -9.26 28.66
N ALA A 64 -18.38 -10.24 29.50
CA ALA A 64 -17.87 -11.62 29.40
C ALA A 64 -18.01 -12.13 27.96
N PRO A 65 -17.12 -13.03 27.49
CA PRO A 65 -17.24 -13.58 26.15
C PRO A 65 -18.62 -14.22 26.03
N ALA A 66 -19.46 -13.67 25.16
CA ALA A 66 -20.67 -14.35 24.73
C ALA A 66 -20.24 -15.74 24.22
N ALA A 67 -20.98 -16.77 24.63
CA ALA A 67 -20.85 -18.12 24.12
C ALA A 67 -20.67 -18.09 22.59
N PRO A 68 -19.88 -19.02 21.99
CA PRO A 68 -19.69 -19.04 20.55
C PRO A 68 -21.07 -18.92 19.91
N ALA A 69 -21.25 -17.85 19.12
CA ALA A 69 -22.52 -17.59 18.47
C ALA A 69 -22.94 -18.89 17.81
N GLN A 70 -24.08 -19.42 18.22
CA GLN A 70 -24.72 -20.55 17.57
C GLN A 70 -24.67 -20.27 16.07
N LYS A 71 -24.30 -21.27 15.26
CA LYS A 71 -24.45 -21.20 13.81
C LYS A 71 -25.90 -20.77 13.54
N VAL A 72 -26.10 -19.48 13.29
CA VAL A 72 -27.36 -18.96 12.83
C VAL A 72 -27.54 -19.64 11.48
N ALA A 73 -28.49 -20.57 11.43
CA ALA A 73 -28.95 -21.14 10.19
C ALA A 73 -29.17 -19.98 9.22
N ALA A 74 -28.63 -20.10 8.01
CA ALA A 74 -28.62 -19.05 7.00
C ALA A 74 -30.01 -18.43 6.84
N ALA A 75 -30.27 -17.36 7.60
CA ALA A 75 -31.40 -16.49 7.37
C ALA A 75 -30.98 -15.72 6.15
N SER A 76 -31.44 -16.22 5.00
CA SER A 76 -31.41 -15.62 3.66
C SER A 76 -30.82 -14.23 3.72
N SER A 77 -29.49 -14.16 3.69
CA SER A 77 -28.80 -12.90 3.50
C SER A 77 -29.40 -12.37 2.23
N VAL A 78 -30.09 -11.23 2.33
CA VAL A 78 -30.39 -10.38 1.19
C VAL A 78 -29.11 -10.40 0.39
N THR A 79 -29.17 -11.09 -0.74
CA THR A 79 -28.05 -11.30 -1.64
C THR A 79 -27.39 -9.95 -1.75
N ALA A 80 -26.14 -9.86 -1.29
CA ALA A 80 -25.29 -8.77 -1.73
C ALA A 80 -25.51 -8.68 -3.24
N PRO A 81 -25.71 -7.49 -3.84
CA PRO A 81 -25.78 -7.39 -5.27
C PRO A 81 -24.43 -7.87 -5.83
N THR A 82 -24.40 -9.17 -6.08
CA THR A 82 -23.47 -9.94 -6.90
C THR A 82 -23.88 -9.79 -8.36
N GLU A 83 -24.94 -9.02 -8.63
CA GLU A 83 -25.05 -8.29 -9.87
C GLU A 83 -24.00 -7.19 -9.87
N VAL A 84 -22.83 -7.52 -10.43
CA VAL A 84 -22.25 -6.64 -11.44
C VAL A 84 -23.42 -6.28 -12.34
N ALA A 85 -23.98 -5.07 -12.18
CA ALA A 85 -24.94 -4.54 -13.14
C ALA A 85 -24.36 -4.86 -14.51
N LYS A 86 -25.08 -5.64 -15.33
CA LYS A 86 -24.67 -5.99 -16.70
C LYS A 86 -24.29 -4.70 -17.38
N LYS A 87 -23.00 -4.35 -17.34
CA LYS A 87 -22.50 -3.14 -17.96
C LYS A 87 -22.57 -3.47 -19.42
N ALA A 88 -23.53 -2.89 -20.11
CA ALA A 88 -23.54 -2.84 -21.57
C ALA A 88 -22.09 -2.60 -22.00
N SER A 89 -21.54 -3.47 -22.86
CA SER A 89 -20.16 -3.39 -23.29
C SER A 89 -19.97 -2.08 -24.05
N SER A 90 -19.72 -1.02 -23.32
CA SER A 90 -19.43 0.28 -23.84
C SER A 90 -18.11 0.14 -24.60
N GLN A 91 -18.16 0.46 -25.88
CA GLN A 91 -17.04 0.34 -26.79
C GLN A 91 -15.86 1.18 -26.26
N THR A 92 -14.63 0.70 -26.47
CA THR A 92 -13.39 1.41 -26.07
C THR A 92 -12.46 1.65 -27.27
N PRO A 93 -12.95 2.35 -28.33
CA PRO A 93 -12.20 2.47 -29.58
C PRO A 93 -10.84 3.14 -29.40
N LEU A 94 -10.70 4.13 -28.51
CA LEU A 94 -9.41 4.79 -28.28
C LEU A 94 -8.43 3.85 -27.58
N MET A 95 -8.89 3.06 -26.61
CA MET A 95 -8.04 2.02 -26.00
C MET A 95 -7.73 0.87 -26.95
N ASP A 96 -8.61 0.55 -27.90
CA ASP A 96 -8.39 -0.47 -28.93
C ASP A 96 -7.24 -0.07 -29.85
N GLU A 97 -7.13 1.22 -30.21
CA GLU A 97 -5.98 1.74 -30.96
C GLU A 97 -4.66 1.58 -30.19
N LEU A 98 -4.67 1.80 -28.87
CA LEU A 98 -3.50 1.61 -28.00
C LEU A 98 -3.10 0.13 -27.80
N CYS A 99 -3.93 -0.82 -28.24
CA CYS A 99 -3.56 -2.24 -28.27
C CYS A 99 -2.67 -2.58 -29.46
N LYS A 100 -2.56 -1.70 -30.47
CA LYS A 100 -1.79 -1.97 -31.70
C LYS A 100 -0.30 -1.72 -31.49
N GLY A 101 0.51 -2.34 -32.33
CA GLY A 101 1.96 -2.18 -32.36
C GLY A 101 2.73 -3.27 -31.62
N PRO A 102 4.07 -3.24 -31.68
CA PRO A 102 4.92 -4.33 -31.18
C PRO A 102 5.21 -4.25 -29.67
N TRP A 103 4.99 -3.09 -29.02
CA TRP A 103 5.26 -2.93 -27.59
C TRP A 103 4.15 -3.59 -26.75
N PRO A 104 4.47 -4.29 -25.63
CA PRO A 104 3.46 -4.86 -24.75
C PRO A 104 2.46 -3.80 -24.28
N SER A 105 1.21 -3.93 -24.69
CA SER A 105 0.19 -2.91 -24.47
C SER A 105 -0.41 -3.01 -23.07
N HIS A 106 -0.31 -1.93 -22.30
CA HIS A 106 -0.97 -1.83 -21.00
C HIS A 106 -2.50 -1.81 -21.13
N THR A 107 -3.07 -1.30 -22.23
CA THR A 107 -4.53 -1.35 -22.44
C THR A 107 -5.00 -2.77 -22.73
N ALA A 108 -4.21 -3.58 -23.42
CA ALA A 108 -4.48 -5.01 -23.62
C ALA A 108 -4.46 -5.76 -22.29
N GLU A 109 -3.49 -5.49 -21.41
CA GLU A 109 -3.44 -6.10 -20.08
C GLU A 109 -4.61 -5.64 -19.19
N LEU A 110 -4.92 -4.33 -19.14
CA LEU A 110 -6.04 -3.81 -18.35
C LEU A 110 -7.39 -4.46 -18.73
N LYS A 111 -7.61 -4.76 -20.00
CA LYS A 111 -8.84 -5.42 -20.48
C LYS A 111 -9.01 -6.87 -19.99
N LYS A 112 -7.94 -7.52 -19.55
CA LYS A 112 -7.98 -8.86 -18.94
C LYS A 112 -8.33 -8.81 -17.45
N THR A 113 -8.31 -7.63 -16.84
CA THR A 113 -8.51 -7.42 -15.41
C THR A 113 -9.94 -6.95 -15.12
N LYS A 114 -10.29 -6.81 -13.83
CA LYS A 114 -11.55 -6.21 -13.38
C LYS A 114 -11.52 -4.67 -13.38
N TYR A 115 -10.46 -4.07 -13.91
CA TYR A 115 -10.35 -2.62 -14.03
C TYR A 115 -11.50 -2.05 -14.86
N SER A 116 -12.06 -0.92 -14.42
CA SER A 116 -13.10 -0.22 -15.15
C SER A 116 -12.53 0.52 -16.36
N VAL A 117 -12.32 -0.20 -17.47
CA VAL A 117 -11.70 0.32 -18.71
C VAL A 117 -12.34 1.60 -19.25
N GLN A 118 -13.64 1.79 -19.01
CA GLN A 118 -14.36 3.03 -19.36
C GLN A 118 -13.81 4.28 -18.70
N MET A 119 -13.24 4.18 -17.49
CA MET A 119 -12.56 5.31 -16.86
C MET A 119 -11.41 5.82 -17.73
N TYR A 120 -10.71 4.91 -18.41
CA TYR A 120 -9.57 5.26 -19.23
C TYR A 120 -9.99 5.72 -20.62
N GLU A 121 -10.97 5.06 -21.25
CA GLU A 121 -11.56 5.51 -22.51
C GLU A 121 -12.08 6.96 -22.40
N GLU A 122 -12.83 7.27 -21.34
CA GLU A 122 -13.34 8.62 -21.08
C GLU A 122 -12.20 9.62 -20.81
N ALA A 123 -11.12 9.19 -20.15
CA ALA A 123 -9.95 10.04 -19.95
C ALA A 123 -9.24 10.36 -21.27
N LEU A 124 -9.15 9.41 -22.19
CA LEU A 124 -8.58 9.61 -23.54
C LEU A 124 -9.45 10.55 -24.37
N ARG A 125 -10.78 10.35 -24.33
CA ARG A 125 -11.76 11.17 -25.04
C ARG A 125 -11.73 12.62 -24.55
N ASN A 126 -11.81 12.80 -23.24
CA ASN A 126 -11.93 14.12 -22.60
C ASN A 126 -10.57 14.77 -22.32
N ARG A 127 -9.45 14.07 -22.56
CA ARG A 127 -8.07 14.51 -22.28
C ARG A 127 -7.87 15.04 -20.85
N THR A 128 -8.64 14.50 -19.91
CA THR A 128 -8.70 14.93 -18.51
C THR A 128 -8.87 13.72 -17.61
N THR A 129 -8.35 13.79 -16.39
CA THR A 129 -8.54 12.71 -15.41
C THR A 129 -10.01 12.51 -15.10
N GLN A 130 -10.45 11.25 -15.08
CA GLN A 130 -11.79 10.86 -14.61
C GLN A 130 -11.78 10.46 -13.13
N TRP A 131 -10.60 10.46 -12.50
CA TRP A 131 -10.45 10.26 -11.06
C TRP A 131 -10.55 11.59 -10.32
N GLY A 132 -11.23 11.56 -9.18
CA GLY A 132 -11.37 12.70 -8.30
C GLY A 132 -10.22 12.84 -7.31
N TYR A 133 -10.53 13.47 -6.18
CA TYR A 133 -9.60 13.62 -5.07
C TYR A 133 -9.04 12.27 -4.63
N GLY A 134 -7.81 12.28 -4.15
CA GLY A 134 -7.26 11.12 -3.49
C GLY A 134 -6.23 11.53 -2.47
N GLY A 135 -5.66 10.53 -1.82
CA GLY A 135 -4.74 10.71 -0.72
C GLY A 135 -4.30 9.37 -0.19
N TYR A 136 -3.95 9.35 1.09
CA TYR A 136 -3.62 8.15 1.81
C TYR A 136 -4.46 8.09 3.08
N VAL A 137 -4.74 6.88 3.55
CA VAL A 137 -5.50 6.69 4.79
C VAL A 137 -4.74 5.72 5.68
N SER A 138 -4.79 5.95 6.98
CA SER A 138 -4.41 4.94 7.96
C SER A 138 -5.65 4.14 8.31
N LEU A 139 -5.55 2.81 8.24
CA LEU A 139 -6.57 1.92 8.77
C LEU A 139 -6.17 1.45 10.17
N PRO A 140 -7.15 1.06 11.01
CA PRO A 140 -6.88 0.29 12.22
C PRO A 140 -5.96 -0.90 11.94
N GLY A 141 -4.78 -0.90 12.55
CA GLY A 141 -3.74 -1.92 12.37
C GLY A 141 -2.83 -1.73 11.14
N VAL A 142 -3.15 -0.83 10.22
CA VAL A 142 -2.37 -0.58 8.99
C VAL A 142 -2.13 0.92 8.87
N ALA A 143 -0.98 1.37 9.35
CA ALA A 143 -0.74 2.79 9.59
C ALA A 143 -0.30 3.57 8.34
N ALA A 144 0.34 2.89 7.39
CA ALA A 144 0.77 3.42 6.10
C ALA A 144 0.45 2.41 4.98
N GLY A 145 0.84 2.72 3.75
CA GLY A 145 0.76 1.80 2.61
C GLY A 145 -0.56 1.84 1.85
N VAL A 146 -1.60 2.48 2.36
CA VAL A 146 -2.92 2.54 1.70
C VAL A 146 -3.13 3.90 1.04
N LEU A 147 -3.27 3.90 -0.28
CA LEU A 147 -3.70 5.05 -1.05
C LEU A 147 -5.17 4.90 -1.44
N VAL A 148 -5.88 6.02 -1.39
CA VAL A 148 -7.29 6.09 -1.77
C VAL A 148 -7.46 7.02 -2.95
N ARG A 149 -8.39 6.66 -3.83
CA ARG A 149 -8.76 7.47 -4.98
C ARG A 149 -10.27 7.46 -5.13
N SER A 150 -10.91 8.62 -5.02
CA SER A 150 -12.31 8.75 -5.35
C SER A 150 -12.49 8.81 -6.87
N SER A 151 -13.66 8.39 -7.34
CA SER A 151 -14.04 8.56 -8.73
C SER A 151 -14.72 9.90 -8.93
N ALA A 152 -14.39 10.61 -10.02
CA ALA A 152 -15.21 11.72 -10.50
C ALA A 152 -16.39 11.24 -11.37
N ARG A 153 -16.44 9.93 -11.66
CA ARG A 153 -17.45 9.24 -12.48
C ARG A 153 -18.03 8.05 -11.69
N PRO A 154 -18.83 8.30 -10.63
CA PRO A 154 -19.36 7.27 -9.75
C PRO A 154 -20.26 6.25 -10.46
N GLU A 155 -20.83 6.63 -11.62
CA GLU A 155 -21.59 5.75 -12.51
C GLU A 155 -20.71 4.69 -13.20
N ILE A 156 -19.40 4.95 -13.33
CA ILE A 156 -18.44 3.99 -13.87
C ILE A 156 -17.84 3.15 -12.74
N THR A 157 -17.27 3.78 -11.73
CA THR A 157 -16.71 3.12 -10.54
C THR A 157 -16.79 4.03 -9.34
N LYS A 158 -16.91 3.49 -8.13
CA LYS A 158 -17.00 4.28 -6.89
C LYS A 158 -15.65 4.85 -6.44
N GLY A 159 -14.55 4.25 -6.88
CA GLY A 159 -13.19 4.62 -6.47
C GLY A 159 -12.20 3.50 -6.77
N SER A 160 -10.94 3.73 -6.43
CA SER A 160 -9.88 2.74 -6.62
C SER A 160 -8.82 2.92 -5.54
N ASN A 161 -8.98 2.24 -4.41
CA ASN A 161 -7.92 2.19 -3.42
C ASN A 161 -6.83 1.23 -3.88
N PHE A 162 -5.62 1.44 -3.39
CA PHE A 162 -4.51 0.54 -3.66
C PHE A 162 -3.59 0.43 -2.46
N VAL A 163 -3.02 -0.74 -2.30
CA VAL A 163 -2.06 -1.06 -1.24
C VAL A 163 -0.69 -1.15 -1.87
N ARG A 164 0.25 -0.40 -1.30
CA ARG A 164 1.67 -0.61 -1.52
C ARG A 164 2.13 -1.79 -0.70
N ILE A 165 2.89 -2.66 -1.34
CA ILE A 165 3.49 -3.85 -0.76
C ILE A 165 4.98 -3.67 -0.91
N MET A 166 5.69 -3.86 0.19
CA MET A 166 7.12 -3.71 0.19
C MET A 166 7.79 -4.81 -0.64
N ASP A 167 8.73 -4.42 -1.47
CA ASP A 167 9.55 -5.32 -2.25
C ASP A 167 10.73 -5.88 -1.41
N PRO A 168 11.24 -7.08 -1.75
CA PRO A 168 12.46 -7.61 -1.14
C PRO A 168 13.71 -6.95 -1.72
N CYS A 169 14.82 -6.98 -0.97
CA CYS A 169 16.10 -6.48 -1.45
C CYS A 169 16.48 -7.06 -2.83
N GLY A 170 16.96 -6.19 -3.71
CA GLY A 170 17.32 -6.50 -5.09
C GLY A 170 16.13 -6.78 -6.01
N ASN A 171 14.89 -6.54 -5.55
CA ASN A 171 13.67 -6.83 -6.28
C ASN A 171 13.54 -8.31 -6.69
N PHE A 172 14.11 -9.21 -5.87
CA PHE A 172 14.11 -10.65 -6.12
C PHE A 172 12.85 -11.32 -5.54
N PHE A 173 11.87 -11.57 -6.41
CA PHE A 173 10.65 -12.28 -6.02
C PHE A 173 10.71 -13.77 -6.36
N LYS A 174 10.28 -14.62 -5.41
CA LYS A 174 10.01 -16.04 -5.72
C LYS A 174 8.74 -16.14 -6.56
N ALA A 175 8.77 -16.98 -7.61
CA ALA A 175 7.60 -17.21 -8.45
C ALA A 175 6.36 -17.68 -7.65
N SER A 176 6.57 -18.49 -6.60
CA SER A 176 5.49 -18.91 -5.70
C SER A 176 4.86 -17.75 -4.93
N SER A 177 5.67 -16.78 -4.49
CA SER A 177 5.17 -15.59 -3.80
C SER A 177 4.38 -14.70 -4.75
N MET A 178 4.86 -14.52 -5.99
CA MET A 178 4.14 -13.75 -7.01
C MET A 178 2.79 -14.38 -7.38
N ARG A 179 2.71 -15.71 -7.55
CA ARG A 179 1.44 -16.38 -7.83
C ARG A 179 0.41 -16.11 -6.73
N LYS A 180 0.82 -16.22 -5.45
CA LYS A 180 -0.06 -15.92 -4.32
C LYS A 180 -0.47 -14.45 -4.27
N LEU A 181 0.42 -13.51 -4.59
CA LEU A 181 0.05 -12.10 -4.71
C LEU A 181 -0.97 -11.86 -5.83
N CYS A 182 -0.85 -12.56 -6.96
CA CYS A 182 -1.87 -12.53 -8.02
C CYS A 182 -3.22 -13.11 -7.54
N GLU A 183 -3.21 -14.23 -6.81
CA GLU A 183 -4.43 -14.81 -6.22
C GLU A 183 -5.14 -13.82 -5.28
N ILE A 184 -4.37 -13.11 -4.44
CA ILE A 184 -4.91 -12.05 -3.58
C ILE A 184 -5.46 -10.89 -4.41
N ALA A 185 -4.75 -10.47 -5.47
CA ALA A 185 -5.20 -9.40 -6.37
C ALA A 185 -6.50 -9.77 -7.09
N ASP A 186 -6.63 -11.01 -7.53
CA ASP A 186 -7.85 -11.53 -8.16
C ASP A 186 -8.99 -11.62 -7.15
N LYS A 187 -8.71 -12.01 -5.91
CA LYS A 187 -9.72 -12.16 -4.86
C LYS A 187 -10.25 -10.82 -4.36
N TYR A 188 -9.37 -9.85 -4.09
CA TYR A 188 -9.72 -8.61 -3.37
C TYR A 188 -9.64 -7.33 -4.19
N ALA A 189 -8.96 -7.33 -5.33
CA ALA A 189 -8.63 -6.14 -6.10
C ALA A 189 -9.10 -6.28 -7.57
N TYR A 190 -8.52 -5.49 -8.47
CA TYR A 190 -8.82 -5.62 -9.89
C TYR A 190 -8.16 -6.83 -10.57
N GLY A 191 -7.36 -7.64 -9.89
CA GLY A 191 -6.46 -8.61 -10.55
C GLY A 191 -5.32 -7.91 -11.30
N LEU A 192 -4.88 -6.75 -10.78
CA LEU A 192 -3.85 -5.90 -11.38
C LEU A 192 -2.77 -5.58 -10.35
N LEU A 193 -1.52 -5.82 -10.75
CA LEU A 193 -0.32 -5.45 -10.01
C LEU A 193 0.54 -4.51 -10.85
N HIS A 194 1.11 -3.49 -10.21
CA HIS A 194 2.13 -2.64 -10.81
C HIS A 194 3.50 -2.97 -10.17
N LEU A 195 4.45 -3.33 -11.03
CA LEU A 195 5.77 -3.87 -10.68
C LEU A 195 6.87 -3.05 -11.40
N LEU A 196 7.57 -2.15 -10.74
CA LEU A 196 7.37 -1.60 -9.39
C LEU A 196 7.09 -0.10 -9.51
N SER A 197 6.54 0.50 -8.46
CA SER A 197 6.41 1.95 -8.40
C SER A 197 7.79 2.62 -8.46
N THR A 198 7.83 3.91 -8.80
CA THR A 198 9.10 4.66 -8.79
C THR A 198 9.77 4.70 -7.40
N GLY A 199 8.98 4.47 -6.34
CA GLY A 199 9.44 4.39 -4.98
C GLY A 199 9.95 3.00 -4.55
N GLY A 200 9.80 1.97 -5.37
CA GLY A 200 10.21 0.60 -5.03
C GLY A 200 9.05 -0.35 -4.75
N ASP A 201 7.98 0.17 -4.14
CA ASP A 201 6.85 -0.66 -3.72
C ASP A 201 6.13 -1.31 -4.93
N LEU A 202 5.71 -2.57 -4.75
CA LEU A 202 4.69 -3.21 -5.57
C LEU A 202 3.33 -2.60 -5.24
N GLU A 203 2.49 -2.32 -6.23
CA GLU A 203 1.17 -1.72 -6.00
C GLU A 203 0.04 -2.67 -6.44
N MET A 204 -0.83 -3.04 -5.50
CA MET A 204 -2.05 -3.80 -5.76
C MET A 204 -3.24 -2.86 -5.91
N LEU A 205 -3.81 -2.81 -7.12
CA LEU A 205 -4.70 -1.74 -7.55
C LEU A 205 -6.18 -2.17 -7.51
N GLY A 206 -7.06 -1.28 -7.02
CA GLY A 206 -8.51 -1.44 -7.12
C GLY A 206 -9.17 -2.21 -5.99
N ILE A 207 -8.64 -2.09 -4.77
CA ILE A 207 -9.18 -2.79 -3.60
C ILE A 207 -10.40 -2.02 -3.07
N PRO A 208 -11.60 -2.61 -3.00
CA PRO A 208 -12.75 -2.01 -2.31
C PRO A 208 -12.43 -1.72 -0.84
N THR A 209 -13.01 -0.68 -0.26
CA THR A 209 -12.68 -0.23 1.10
C THR A 209 -12.87 -1.33 2.15
N GLU A 210 -13.93 -2.12 2.01
CA GLU A 210 -14.27 -3.27 2.84
C GLU A 210 -13.25 -4.41 2.75
N ASN A 211 -12.54 -4.52 1.62
CA ASN A 211 -11.56 -5.57 1.34
C ASN A 211 -10.13 -5.18 1.70
N LEU A 212 -9.85 -3.92 2.03
CA LEU A 212 -8.49 -3.45 2.34
C LEU A 212 -7.85 -4.23 3.49
N LYS A 213 -8.57 -4.40 4.61
CA LYS A 213 -8.02 -5.13 5.76
C LYS A 213 -7.83 -6.63 5.47
N PRO A 214 -8.81 -7.37 4.93
CA PRO A 214 -8.60 -8.76 4.53
C PRO A 214 -7.42 -8.94 3.57
N ALA A 215 -7.28 -8.07 2.56
CA ALA A 215 -6.19 -8.14 1.61
C ALA A 215 -4.83 -7.96 2.30
N VAL A 216 -4.69 -6.93 3.14
CA VAL A 216 -3.45 -6.69 3.90
C VAL A 216 -3.12 -7.86 4.83
N ALA A 217 -4.12 -8.43 5.52
CA ALA A 217 -3.90 -9.58 6.39
C ALA A 217 -3.35 -10.80 5.63
N GLU A 218 -3.87 -11.10 4.43
CA GLU A 218 -3.33 -12.19 3.61
C GLU A 218 -1.94 -11.87 3.05
N ILE A 219 -1.68 -10.62 2.66
CA ILE A 219 -0.34 -10.16 2.26
C ILE A 219 0.66 -10.35 3.41
N ASN A 220 0.28 -10.01 4.63
CA ASN A 220 1.10 -10.22 5.83
C ASN A 220 1.35 -11.71 6.13
N GLN A 221 0.36 -12.57 5.91
CA GLN A 221 0.54 -14.03 6.05
C GLN A 221 1.52 -14.61 5.02
N LEU A 222 1.70 -13.96 3.87
CA LEU A 222 2.75 -14.33 2.90
C LEU A 222 4.15 -13.88 3.29
N GLY A 223 4.28 -13.08 4.37
CA GLY A 223 5.55 -12.53 4.84
C GLY A 223 5.93 -11.18 4.24
N PHE A 224 5.03 -10.55 3.48
CA PHE A 224 5.21 -9.17 3.02
C PHE A 224 4.60 -8.19 4.02
N ASP A 225 5.13 -6.98 4.09
CA ASP A 225 4.49 -5.89 4.81
C ASP A 225 4.00 -4.81 3.85
N VAL A 226 3.11 -3.94 4.33
CA VAL A 226 2.69 -2.78 3.55
C VAL A 226 3.84 -1.81 3.37
N GLY A 227 3.88 -1.14 2.22
CA GLY A 227 4.86 -0.13 1.89
C GLY A 227 4.55 1.23 2.52
N SER A 228 5.22 2.27 2.01
CA SER A 228 5.16 3.63 2.54
C SER A 228 4.10 4.52 1.89
N THR A 229 3.45 5.37 2.69
CA THR A 229 2.56 6.46 2.23
C THR A 229 2.56 7.66 3.17
N GLY A 230 2.53 8.86 2.58
CA GLY A 230 2.31 10.10 3.31
C GLY A 230 3.60 10.78 3.73
N ASP A 231 3.58 11.42 4.91
CA ASP A 231 4.70 12.16 5.49
C ASP A 231 5.53 11.24 6.39
N ASP A 232 6.06 10.21 5.75
CA ASP A 232 6.81 9.11 6.34
C ASP A 232 8.21 9.00 5.72
N TYR A 233 8.99 8.08 6.29
CA TYR A 233 10.15 7.56 5.60
C TYR A 233 9.66 6.61 4.51
N ARG A 234 10.05 6.85 3.25
CA ARG A 234 9.61 6.01 2.14
C ARG A 234 10.37 4.70 2.12
N THR A 235 9.76 3.68 1.54
CA THR A 235 10.43 2.43 1.17
C THR A 235 11.72 2.81 0.44
N SER A 236 12.85 2.37 1.00
CA SER A 236 14.17 2.64 0.46
C SER A 236 14.45 1.70 -0.70
N GLU A 237 15.23 2.12 -1.69
CA GLU A 237 15.60 1.31 -2.85
C GLU A 237 17.11 1.23 -3.03
N GLU A 238 17.59 0.13 -3.57
CA GLU A 238 19.00 -0.11 -3.83
C GLU A 238 19.26 -0.66 -5.24
N CYS A 239 20.48 -0.52 -5.75
CA CYS A 239 20.85 -1.21 -6.99
C CYS A 239 21.12 -2.69 -6.73
N ILE A 240 21.14 -3.49 -7.79
CA ILE A 240 21.36 -4.95 -7.72
C ILE A 240 22.63 -5.36 -6.96
N GLY A 241 23.60 -4.45 -6.86
CA GLY A 241 24.76 -4.59 -5.99
C GLY A 241 25.55 -5.87 -6.24
N PRO A 242 26.09 -6.51 -5.17
CA PRO A 242 26.99 -7.65 -5.31
C PRO A 242 26.28 -8.91 -5.83
N ALA A 243 24.96 -8.94 -5.91
CA ALA A 243 24.25 -10.11 -6.44
C ALA A 243 24.56 -10.35 -7.93
N LYS A 244 24.76 -9.28 -8.71
CA LYS A 244 24.98 -9.36 -10.17
C LYS A 244 25.92 -8.29 -10.75
N CYS A 245 26.40 -7.34 -9.96
CA CYS A 245 27.28 -6.27 -10.45
C CYS A 245 28.66 -6.38 -9.80
N ASP A 246 29.67 -6.44 -10.65
CA ASP A 246 31.10 -6.43 -10.33
C ASP A 246 31.65 -5.03 -10.02
N LEU A 247 30.93 -3.97 -10.42
CA LEU A 247 31.31 -2.58 -10.15
C LEU A 247 30.91 -2.09 -8.75
N THR A 248 30.19 -2.90 -7.95
CA THR A 248 29.70 -2.46 -6.64
C THR A 248 30.83 -2.29 -5.65
N LEU A 249 30.78 -1.21 -4.86
CA LEU A 249 31.83 -0.86 -3.90
C LEU A 249 31.44 -1.15 -2.45
N PHE A 250 30.17 -1.51 -2.23
CA PHE A 250 29.68 -2.05 -0.98
C PHE A 250 28.50 -2.98 -1.24
N ASP A 251 28.11 -3.75 -0.22
CA ASP A 251 26.92 -4.59 -0.27
C ASP A 251 25.66 -3.73 -0.10
N THR A 252 25.08 -3.30 -1.22
CA THR A 252 23.86 -2.48 -1.23
C THR A 252 22.64 -3.23 -0.70
N LEU A 253 22.57 -4.54 -0.93
CA LEU A 253 21.44 -5.38 -0.51
C LEU A 253 21.44 -5.53 1.01
N GLY A 254 22.59 -5.93 1.58
CA GLY A 254 22.78 -6.01 3.03
C GLY A 254 22.63 -4.64 3.71
N PHE A 255 23.11 -3.56 3.07
CA PHE A 255 22.93 -2.21 3.58
C PHE A 255 21.45 -1.81 3.63
N ARG A 256 20.67 -2.07 2.57
CA ARG A 256 19.23 -1.81 2.56
C ARG A 256 18.50 -2.62 3.62
N GLU A 257 18.83 -3.89 3.79
CA GLU A 257 18.21 -4.73 4.81
C GLU A 257 18.46 -4.16 6.22
N ALA A 258 19.71 -3.79 6.53
CA ALA A 258 20.05 -3.18 7.81
C ALA A 258 19.34 -1.83 8.01
N TRP A 259 19.30 -1.01 6.96
CA TRP A 259 18.59 0.27 6.95
C TRP A 259 17.10 0.06 7.24
N TYR A 260 16.48 -0.87 6.54
CA TYR A 260 15.09 -1.22 6.69
C TYR A 260 14.76 -1.67 8.13
N ARG A 261 15.53 -2.62 8.67
CA ARG A 261 15.37 -3.08 10.05
C ARG A 261 15.49 -1.94 11.07
N ARG A 262 16.33 -0.94 10.79
CA ARG A 262 16.54 0.22 11.66
C ARG A 262 15.37 1.22 11.61
N PHE A 263 14.78 1.42 10.44
CA PHE A 263 13.82 2.50 10.15
C PHE A 263 12.41 1.99 9.78
N LEU A 264 12.10 0.71 9.99
CA LEU A 264 10.79 0.13 9.69
C LEU A 264 9.64 0.91 10.33
N ASP A 265 9.77 1.30 11.60
CA ASP A 265 8.75 2.11 12.28
C ASP A 265 8.54 3.48 11.60
N ASP A 266 9.61 4.07 11.05
CA ASP A 266 9.55 5.34 10.32
C ASP A 266 8.87 5.22 8.96
N VAL A 267 8.87 4.01 8.40
CA VAL A 267 8.14 3.65 7.18
C VAL A 267 6.67 3.38 7.47
N GLN A 268 6.37 2.71 8.58
CA GLN A 268 5.00 2.32 8.93
C GLN A 268 4.20 3.46 9.57
N TYR A 269 4.86 4.46 10.18
CA TYR A 269 4.18 5.53 10.93
C TYR A 269 4.55 6.93 10.43
N PRO A 270 3.69 7.57 9.62
CA PRO A 270 3.90 8.93 9.14
C PRO A 270 3.98 9.95 10.30
N ARG A 271 5.21 10.40 10.58
CA ARG A 271 5.54 11.29 11.71
C ARG A 271 6.53 12.41 11.33
N PHE A 272 6.88 12.52 10.07
CA PHE A 272 7.78 13.55 9.58
C PHE A 272 7.00 14.79 9.11
N PRO A 273 7.65 15.96 9.01
CA PRO A 273 7.01 17.15 8.43
C PRO A 273 6.57 16.94 6.97
N HIS A 274 7.30 16.10 6.24
CA HIS A 274 7.02 15.70 4.87
C HIS A 274 7.75 14.38 4.56
N LYS A 275 7.48 13.78 3.41
CA LYS A 275 8.14 12.54 2.95
C LYS A 275 9.68 12.67 2.89
N ILE A 276 10.38 11.62 3.31
CA ILE A 276 11.83 11.44 3.15
C ILE A 276 12.08 10.16 2.38
N LYS A 277 12.93 10.19 1.35
CA LYS A 277 13.29 9.03 0.54
C LYS A 277 14.77 8.74 0.66
N SER A 278 15.12 7.46 0.71
CA SER A 278 16.50 7.04 0.52
C SER A 278 16.67 6.09 -0.66
N LYS A 279 17.85 6.21 -1.26
CA LYS A 279 18.30 5.30 -2.31
C LYS A 279 19.78 5.00 -2.15
N PHE A 280 20.17 3.78 -2.49
CA PHE A 280 21.52 3.27 -2.28
C PHE A 280 22.10 2.72 -3.58
N SER A 281 23.14 3.37 -4.09
CA SER A 281 23.83 2.94 -5.32
C SER A 281 25.24 2.48 -4.98
N GLY A 282 25.58 1.26 -5.39
CA GLY A 282 26.87 0.64 -5.09
C GLY A 282 28.07 1.32 -5.72
N CYS A 283 27.87 2.14 -6.75
CA CYS A 283 28.92 2.89 -7.43
C CYS A 283 28.37 4.17 -8.08
N PRO A 284 29.24 5.06 -8.62
CA PRO A 284 28.83 6.34 -9.21
C PRO A 284 27.95 6.25 -10.47
N ASN A 285 27.75 5.06 -11.05
CA ASN A 285 26.79 4.86 -12.15
C ASN A 285 25.33 5.13 -11.73
N ASP A 286 25.06 5.12 -10.42
CA ASP A 286 23.78 5.46 -9.82
C ASP A 286 22.56 4.80 -10.50
N CYS A 287 22.56 3.47 -10.59
CA CYS A 287 21.48 2.72 -11.24
C CYS A 287 20.10 2.94 -10.57
N THR A 288 20.05 3.40 -9.32
CA THR A 288 18.79 3.73 -8.61
C THR A 288 18.25 5.13 -8.95
N ARG A 289 19.07 5.96 -9.60
CA ARG A 289 18.88 7.42 -9.75
C ARG A 289 18.73 8.11 -8.40
N GLY A 290 19.50 7.68 -7.41
CA GLY A 290 19.48 8.20 -6.06
C GLY A 290 19.79 9.69 -5.99
N GLY A 291 20.76 10.18 -6.76
CA GLY A 291 21.11 11.60 -6.80
C GLY A 291 19.96 12.52 -7.26
N GLN A 292 18.95 11.98 -7.96
CA GLN A 292 17.79 12.73 -8.44
C GLN A 292 16.50 12.43 -7.68
N LYS A 293 16.39 11.25 -7.05
CA LYS A 293 15.13 10.71 -6.54
C LYS A 293 15.11 10.47 -5.03
N ALA A 294 16.22 10.69 -4.33
CA ALA A 294 16.32 10.52 -2.87
C ALA A 294 16.68 11.83 -2.17
N ASP A 295 16.15 11.99 -0.96
CA ASP A 295 16.56 13.02 -0.01
C ASP A 295 17.85 12.59 0.72
N LEU A 296 18.01 11.27 0.91
CA LEU A 296 19.19 10.64 1.50
C LEU A 296 19.78 9.65 0.49
N PHE A 297 20.85 10.05 -0.19
CA PHE A 297 21.53 9.22 -1.18
C PHE A 297 22.84 8.67 -0.63
N VAL A 298 22.99 7.34 -0.62
CA VAL A 298 24.27 6.67 -0.32
C VAL A 298 24.84 6.14 -1.63
N CYS A 299 26.05 6.59 -1.95
CA CYS A 299 26.75 6.20 -3.17
C CYS A 299 28.12 5.63 -2.82
N GLY A 300 28.43 4.45 -3.35
CA GLY A 300 29.76 3.89 -3.25
C GLY A 300 30.73 4.70 -4.09
N VAL A 301 31.90 5.01 -3.54
CA VAL A 301 32.98 5.71 -4.24
C VAL A 301 34.32 5.05 -3.96
N PHE A 302 35.24 5.15 -4.91
CA PHE A 302 36.62 4.75 -4.72
C PHE A 302 37.35 5.83 -3.91
N ARG A 303 38.25 5.41 -3.03
CA ARG A 303 39.21 6.31 -2.36
C ARG A 303 40.59 6.24 -2.99
N ASP A 304 40.98 5.05 -3.42
CA ASP A 304 42.29 4.76 -3.99
C ASP A 304 42.24 4.71 -5.51
N LEU A 305 43.41 4.71 -6.14
CA LEU A 305 43.52 4.57 -7.60
C LEU A 305 43.06 3.17 -8.07
N PRO A 306 42.45 3.08 -9.26
CA PRO A 306 42.06 1.78 -9.83
C PRO A 306 43.29 0.89 -10.02
N LYS A 307 43.13 -0.41 -9.75
CA LYS A 307 44.17 -1.39 -10.06
C LYS A 307 44.16 -1.68 -11.55
N ILE A 308 45.28 -1.44 -12.21
CA ILE A 308 45.47 -1.75 -13.62
C ILE A 308 46.00 -3.18 -13.71
N ASP A 309 45.35 -4.01 -14.52
CA ASP A 309 45.81 -5.36 -14.87
C ASP A 309 46.55 -5.25 -16.21
N ASP A 310 47.89 -5.14 -16.18
CA ASP A 310 48.71 -4.91 -17.38
C ASP A 310 48.59 -6.02 -18.45
N ALA A 311 47.99 -7.17 -18.10
CA ALA A 311 47.76 -8.28 -19.02
C ALA A 311 46.46 -8.14 -19.85
N LYS A 312 45.62 -7.13 -19.59
CA LYS A 312 44.33 -6.89 -20.28
C LYS A 312 44.22 -5.47 -20.80
#